data_AF-A0A5K1HGF2-F1
#
_entry.id   AF-A0A5K1HGF2-F1
#
_cell.length_a   1.000
_cell.length_b   1.000
_cell.length_c   1.000
_cell.angle_alpha   90.00
_cell.angle_beta   90.00
_cell.angle_gamma   90.00
#
_symmetry.space_group_name_H-M   'P 1'
#
loop_
_entity.id
_entity.type
_entity.pdbx_description
1 polymer ?
#
loop_
_entity_poly.entity_id
_entity_poly.type
_entity_poly.pdbx_seq_one_letter_code
_entity_poly.pdbx_strand_id
1 'polypeptide(L)' 'VSDIKNHRYLNSINFTTLLAKKISPPFRPVVKGASDTSNFSTYNESTNEGAEIKP' A
#
# COMPACT_ATOMS: atom_id res chain seq x y z
N VAL A 1 -7.91 -20.10 -0.46
CA VAL A 1 -7.06 -19.24 0.41
C VAL A 1 -6.52 -19.95 1.65
N SER A 2 -7.25 -20.88 2.28
CA SER A 2 -6.73 -21.63 3.44
C SER A 2 -5.50 -22.49 3.08
N ASP A 3 -5.55 -23.13 1.91
CA ASP A 3 -4.46 -23.83 1.24
C ASP A 3 -3.15 -23.03 1.16
N ILE A 4 -3.23 -21.76 0.74
CA ILE A 4 -2.07 -20.87 0.64
C ILE A 4 -1.58 -20.48 2.04
N LYS A 5 -2.48 -20.09 2.94
CA LYS A 5 -2.14 -19.66 4.30
C LYS A 5 -1.48 -20.76 5.14
N ASN A 6 -1.84 -22.01 4.89
CA ASN A 6 -1.30 -23.17 5.60
C ASN A 6 -0.04 -23.75 4.95
N HIS A 7 0.47 -23.15 3.87
CA HIS A 7 1.69 -23.61 3.21
C HIS A 7 2.91 -23.45 4.14
N ARG A 8 3.84 -24.41 4.13
CA ARG A 8 5.04 -24.44 5.00
C ARG A 8 5.83 -23.13 5.00
N TYR A 9 5.90 -22.47 3.86
CA TYR A 9 6.60 -21.18 3.69
C TYR A 9 6.03 -20.06 4.59
N LEU A 10 4.72 -20.05 4.85
CA LEU A 10 4.04 -19.00 5.61
C LEU A 10 3.72 -19.42 7.06
N ASN A 11 4.22 -20.57 7.52
CA ASN A 11 3.90 -21.14 8.82
C ASN A 11 4.34 -20.26 10.01
N SER A 12 5.27 -19.32 9.79
CA SER A 12 5.69 -18.34 10.80
C SER A 12 4.72 -17.15 10.93
N ILE A 13 3.76 -17.00 10.03
CA ILE A 13 2.84 -15.86 10.00
C ILE A 13 1.52 -16.22 10.70
N ASN A 14 1.25 -15.54 11.82
CA ASN A 14 -0.09 -15.56 12.41
C ASN A 14 -1.01 -14.57 11.66
N PHE A 15 -1.81 -15.09 10.73
CA PHE A 15 -2.71 -14.30 9.89
C PHE A 15 -3.78 -13.50 10.66
N THR A 16 -4.20 -13.95 11.84
CA THR A 16 -5.15 -13.21 12.69
C THR A 16 -4.50 -11.93 13.23
N THR A 17 -3.26 -12.04 13.72
CA THR A 17 -2.51 -10.86 14.22
C THR A 17 -2.06 -9.93 13.10
N LEU A 18 -1.76 -10.47 11.91
CA LEU A 18 -1.48 -9.68 10.71
C LEU A 18 -2.69 -8.82 10.33
N LEU A 19 -3.88 -9.41 10.26
CA LEU A 19 -5.12 -8.70 9.94
C LEU A 19 -5.44 -7.61 10.96
N ALA A 20 -5.19 -7.89 12.24
CA ALA A 20 -5.33 -6.93 13.33
C ALA A 20 -4.22 -5.85 13.36
N LYS A 21 -3.30 -5.83 12.38
CA LYS A 21 -2.15 -4.92 12.28
C LYS A 21 -1.23 -4.94 13.52
N LYS A 22 -1.12 -6.10 14.18
CA LYS A 22 -0.29 -6.29 15.38
C LYS A 22 1.14 -6.76 15.08
N ILE A 23 1.43 -7.12 13.82
CA ILE A 23 2.78 -7.46 13.37
C ILE A 23 3.44 -6.19 12.83
N SER A 24 4.61 -5.82 13.35
CA SER A 24 5.38 -4.71 12.78
C SER A 24 5.87 -5.08 11.38
N PRO A 25 5.72 -4.21 10.37
CA PRO A 25 6.26 -4.48 9.05
C PRO A 25 7.79 -4.51 9.10
N PRO A 26 8.46 -5.31 8.26
CA PRO A 26 9.91 -5.36 8.18
C PRO A 26 10.52 -4.06 7.63
N PHE A 27 9.74 -3.30 6.85
CA PHE A 27 10.10 -2.00 6.33
C PHE A 27 8.97 -1.02 6.59
N ARG A 28 9.30 0.14 7.16
CA ARG A 28 8.39 1.26 7.37
C ARG A 28 8.89 2.43 6.51
N PRO A 29 8.16 2.85 5.46
CA PRO A 29 8.55 3.99 4.66
C PRO A 29 8.51 5.27 5.52
N VAL A 30 9.39 6.22 5.19
CA VAL A 30 9.36 7.54 5.82
C VAL A 30 8.20 8.32 5.20
N VAL A 31 7.32 8.84 6.06
CA VAL A 31 6.18 9.69 5.68
C VAL A 31 6.20 10.91 6.60
N LYS A 32 6.36 12.10 6.03
CA LYS A 32 6.48 13.38 6.75
C LYS A 32 5.13 13.95 7.17
N GLY A 33 4.06 13.60 6.47
CA GLY A 33 2.71 14.09 6.72
C GLY A 33 1.70 13.58 5.69
N ALA A 34 0.44 14.01 5.81
CA ALA A 34 -0.65 13.53 4.96
C ALA A 34 -0.49 13.88 3.47
N SER A 35 0.21 14.97 3.15
CA SER A 35 0.48 15.41 1.77
C SER A 35 1.83 14.94 1.24
N ASP A 36 2.52 14.04 1.93
CA ASP A 36 3.85 13.58 1.53
C ASP A 36 3.77 12.62 0.33
N THR A 37 4.34 13.05 -0.81
CA THR A 37 4.43 12.28 -2.05
C THR A 37 5.82 11.69 -2.28
N SER A 38 6.74 11.73 -1.30
CA SER A 38 8.15 11.32 -1.49
C SER A 38 8.36 9.84 -1.80
N ASN A 39 7.38 8.98 -1.55
CA ASN A 39 7.42 7.55 -1.86
C ASN A 39 6.85 7.24 -3.27
N PHE A 40 6.53 8.28 -4.06
CA PHE A 40 6.08 8.17 -5.44
C PHE A 40 7.12 8.79 -6.38
N SER A 41 7.16 8.31 -7.63
CA SER A 41 7.96 8.95 -8.66
C SER A 41 7.38 10.32 -9.01
N THR A 42 8.26 11.30 -9.26
CA THR A 42 7.86 12.59 -9.82
C THR A 42 7.38 12.40 -11.24
N TYR A 43 6.27 13.05 -11.60
CA TYR A 43 5.78 13.11 -12.97
C TYR A 43 5.45 14.56 -13.31
N ASN A 44 5.46 14.88 -14.61
CA ASN A 44 5.08 16.21 -15.07
C ASN A 44 3.60 16.42 -14.84
N GLU A 45 3.23 17.63 -14.39
CA GLU A 45 1.84 18.01 -14.24
C GLU A 45 1.10 17.83 -15.57
N SER A 46 -0.15 17.39 -15.50
CA SER A 46 -0.96 17.24 -16.71
C SER A 46 -1.26 18.64 -17.27
N THR A 47 -0.78 18.93 -18.48
CA THR A 47 -1.12 20.16 -19.20
C THR A 47 -2.40 20.02 -20.03
N ASN A 48 -3.04 18.85 -19.99
CA ASN A 48 -4.28 18.60 -20.70
C ASN A 48 -5.42 19.17 -19.87
N GLU A 49 -6.13 20.16 -20.42
CA GLU A 49 -7.44 20.55 -19.89
C GLU A 49 -8.35 19.31 -19.95
N GLY A 50 -8.95 18.95 -18.81
CA GLY A 50 -9.89 17.85 -18.75
C GLY A 50 -11.01 18.06 -19.77
N ALA A 51 -11.46 16.99 -20.43
CA ALA A 51 -12.57 17.10 -21.36
C ALA A 51 -13.77 17.78 -20.67
N GLU A 52 -14.34 18.80 -21.31
CA GLU A 52 -15.52 19.50 -20.79
C GLU A 52 -16.62 18.48 -20.46
N ILE A 53 -17.15 18.59 -19.23
CA ILE A 53 -18.31 17.82 -18.83
C ILE A 53 -19.49 18.42 -19.60
N LYS A 54 -19.89 17.79 -20.72
CA LYS A 54 -21.13 18.17 -21.39
C LYS A 54 -22.30 17.93 -20.42
N PRO A 55 -23.22 18.91 -20.25
CA PRO A 55 -24.35 18.79 -19.34
C PRO A 55 -25.30 17.65 -19.74
#